data_AF-A0A939J610-F1
#
_entry.id   AF-A0A939J610-F1
#
_cell.length_a   1.000
_cell.length_b   1.000
_cell.length_c   1.000
_cell.angle_alpha   90.00
_cell.angle_beta   90.00
_cell.angle_gamma   90.00
#
_symmetry.space_group_name_H-M   'P 1'
#
loop_
_entity.id
_entity.type
_entity.pdbx_description
1 polymer ?
#
loop_
_entity_poly.entity_id
_entity_poly.type
_entity_poly.pdbx_seq_one_letter_code
_entity_poly.pdbx_strand_id
1 'polypeptide(L)' 'MSMPPHFPASAYQHEHSQPAADPARLLLEQVEENNLREMWDMVLMLDYEVANVYELDRETQEEFCSIITLLLKAFTK' A
#
# COMPACT_ATOMS: atom_id res chain seq x y z
N MET A 1 27.54 -40.43 11.55
CA MET A 1 27.66 -39.38 10.51
C MET A 1 26.29 -38.76 10.34
N SER A 2 26.11 -37.50 10.74
CA SER A 2 24.80 -36.84 10.71
C SER A 2 24.54 -36.27 9.33
N MET A 3 23.40 -36.62 8.75
CA MET A 3 22.93 -36.17 7.44
C MET A 3 22.64 -34.66 7.50
N PRO A 4 23.05 -33.86 6.50
CA PRO A 4 22.78 -32.43 6.50
C PRO A 4 21.27 -32.16 6.43
N PRO A 5 20.77 -31.10 7.08
CA PRO A 5 19.36 -30.74 7.03
C PRO A 5 18.92 -30.51 5.58
N HIS A 6 17.88 -31.25 5.17
CA HIS A 6 17.26 -31.10 3.86
C HIS A 6 16.40 -29.84 3.88
N PHE A 7 16.92 -28.72 3.37
CA PHE A 7 16.13 -27.52 3.16
C PHE A 7 15.26 -27.74 1.93
N PRO A 8 13.92 -27.70 2.05
CA PRO A 8 13.05 -27.80 0.89
C PRO A 8 13.30 -26.59 -0.01
N ALA A 9 13.36 -26.80 -1.33
CA ALA A 9 13.60 -25.73 -2.30
C ALA A 9 12.56 -24.59 -2.20
N SER A 10 11.39 -24.86 -1.63
CA SER A 10 10.34 -23.85 -1.34
C SER A 10 10.66 -22.90 -0.18
N ALA A 11 11.68 -23.18 0.63
CA ALA A 11 12.15 -22.29 1.70
C ALA A 11 13.19 -21.26 1.19
N TYR A 12 13.60 -21.35 -0.07
CA TYR A 12 14.53 -20.40 -0.67
C TYR A 12 13.77 -19.14 -1.10
N GLN A 13 13.72 -18.13 -0.22
CA GLN A 13 13.27 -16.80 -0.59
C GLN A 13 14.39 -16.12 -1.38
N HIS A 14 14.16 -15.85 -2.66
CA HIS A 14 15.11 -15.14 -3.50
C HIS A 14 15.41 -13.75 -2.94
N GLU A 15 16.71 -13.43 -2.87
CA GLU A 15 17.30 -12.15 -2.43
C GLU A 15 16.77 -10.94 -3.24
N HIS A 16 16.25 -11.22 -4.43
CA HIS A 16 15.66 -10.28 -5.38
C HIS A 16 14.14 -10.42 -5.52
N SER A 17 13.46 -10.89 -4.48
CA SER A 17 12.01 -10.70 -4.38
C SER A 17 11.76 -9.20 -4.58
N GLN A 18 11.16 -8.82 -5.71
CA GLN A 18 10.79 -7.42 -5.97
C GLN A 18 10.06 -6.92 -4.72
N PRO A 19 10.38 -5.71 -4.20
CA PRO A 19 9.63 -5.17 -3.09
C PRO A 19 8.16 -5.23 -3.49
N ALA A 20 7.36 -5.90 -2.66
CA ALA A 20 5.92 -5.98 -2.86
C ALA A 20 5.42 -4.56 -3.17
N ALA A 21 4.67 -4.43 -4.27
CA ALA A 21 4.24 -3.13 -4.74
C ALA A 21 3.63 -2.32 -3.59
N ASP A 22 4.10 -1.08 -3.44
CA ASP A 22 3.72 -0.19 -2.36
C ASP A 22 2.18 -0.05 -2.34
N PRO A 23 1.51 -0.44 -1.23
CA PRO A 23 0.05 -0.44 -1.16
C PRO A 23 -0.56 0.93 -1.44
N ALA A 24 0.09 2.02 -0.99
CA ALA A 24 -0.40 3.38 -1.20
C ALA A 24 -0.30 3.75 -2.69
N ARG A 25 0.75 3.30 -3.38
CA ARG A 25 0.90 3.50 -4.83
C ARG A 25 -0.19 2.77 -5.61
N LEU A 26 -0.43 1.49 -5.33
CA LEU A 26 -1.47 0.72 -6.02
C LEU A 26 -2.87 1.28 -5.78
N LEU A 27 -3.11 1.82 -4.59
CA LEU A 27 -4.38 2.46 -4.26
C LEU A 27 -4.53 3.81 -4.96
N LEU A 28 -3.46 4.59 -5.07
CA LEU A 28 -3.46 5.84 -5.81
C LEU A 28 -3.77 5.62 -7.30
N GLU A 29 -3.18 4.59 -7.92
CA GLU A 29 -3.49 4.20 -9.31
C GLU A 29 -4.99 3.93 -9.48
N GLN A 30 -5.63 3.17 -8.58
CA GLN A 30 -7.08 2.92 -8.62
C GLN A 30 -7.93 4.17 -8.38
N VAL A 31 -7.48 5.06 -7.50
CA VAL A 31 -8.14 6.34 -7.24
C VAL A 31 -8.12 7.23 -8.48
N GLU A 32 -6.99 7.28 -9.18
CA GLU A 32 -6.83 8.03 -10.43
C GLU A 32 -7.70 7.44 -11.55
N GLU A 33 -7.75 6.11 -11.68
CA GLU A 33 -8.63 5.43 -12.64
C GLU A 33 -10.12 5.76 -12.44
N ASN A 34 -10.51 6.07 -11.20
CA ASN A 34 -11.88 6.44 -10.83
C ASN A 34 -12.12 7.96 -10.75
N ASN A 35 -11.15 8.78 -11.16
CA ASN A 35 -11.19 10.25 -11.10
C ASN A 35 -11.41 10.80 -9.67
N LEU A 36 -10.95 10.09 -8.65
CA LEU A 36 -11.07 10.47 -7.25
C LEU A 36 -9.79 11.12 -6.69
N ARG A 37 -8.88 11.56 -7.56
CA ARG A 37 -7.60 12.17 -7.17
C ARG A 37 -7.77 13.39 -6.27
N GLU A 38 -8.73 14.25 -6.59
CA GLU A 38 -9.02 15.44 -5.78
C GLU A 38 -9.45 15.08 -4.35
N MET A 39 -10.25 14.02 -4.19
CA MET A 39 -10.64 13.52 -2.87
C MET A 39 -9.43 13.01 -2.08
N TRP A 40 -8.53 12.28 -2.73
CA TRP A 40 -7.28 11.81 -2.11
C TRP A 40 -6.43 12.97 -1.58
N ASP A 41 -6.20 13.98 -2.44
CA ASP A 41 -5.39 15.15 -2.06
C ASP A 41 -6.12 15.99 -0.99
N MET A 42 -7.45 16.09 -1.03
CA MET A 42 -8.25 16.76 -0.01
C MET A 42 -8.13 16.09 1.36
N VAL A 43 -8.24 14.77 1.45
CA VAL A 43 -8.12 14.04 2.72
C VAL A 43 -6.71 14.20 3.29
N LEU A 44 -5.66 14.07 2.46
CA LEU A 44 -4.28 14.30 2.90
C LEU A 44 -4.08 15.71 3.46
N MET A 45 -4.63 16.73 2.80
CA MET A 45 -4.44 18.12 3.22
C MET A 45 -5.30 18.48 4.45
N LEU A 46 -6.54 17.99 4.55
CA LEU A 46 -7.47 18.36 5.61
C LEU A 46 -7.25 17.59 6.91
N ASP A 47 -7.03 16.27 6.82
CA ASP A 47 -6.95 15.40 8.00
C ASP A 47 -5.50 15.21 8.47
N TYR A 48 -4.53 15.36 7.58
CA TYR A 48 -3.12 15.06 7.87
C TYR A 48 -2.15 16.22 7.60
N GLU A 49 -2.64 17.35 7.06
CA GLU A 49 -1.84 18.55 6.77
C GLU A 49 -0.59 18.30 5.89
N VAL A 50 -0.62 17.26 5.04
CA VAL A 50 0.50 16.89 4.14
C VAL A 50 0.06 16.91 2.66
N ALA A 51 1.02 17.02 1.75
CA ALA A 51 0.76 16.96 0.32
C ALA A 51 0.98 15.55 -0.26
N ASN A 52 1.70 14.69 0.45
CA ASN A 52 2.06 13.37 0.00
C ASN A 52 1.91 12.32 1.11
N VAL A 53 1.32 11.17 0.78
CA VAL A 53 1.13 10.02 1.68
C VAL A 53 2.46 9.53 2.29
N TYR A 54 3.58 9.68 1.57
CA TYR A 54 4.90 9.26 2.06
C TYR A 54 5.49 10.19 3.13
N GLU A 55 4.85 11.33 3.41
CA GLU A 55 5.20 12.21 4.52
C GLU A 55 4.60 11.72 5.86
N LEU A 56 3.61 10.82 5.80
CA LEU A 56 2.99 10.20 6.96
C LEU A 56 3.90 9.10 7.53
N ASP A 57 3.80 8.84 8.83
CA ASP A 57 4.37 7.63 9.42
C ASP A 57 3.59 6.37 8.94
N ARG A 58 4.22 5.21 9.08
CA ARG A 58 3.70 3.96 8.52
C ARG A 58 2.31 3.58 9.06
N GLU A 59 2.05 3.80 10.35
CA GLU A 59 0.75 3.48 10.96
C GLU A 59 -0.35 4.38 10.35
N THR A 60 -0.05 5.67 10.25
CA THR A 60 -0.94 6.66 9.66
C THR A 60 -1.16 6.44 8.15
N GLN A 61 -0.14 5.99 7.41
CA GLN A 61 -0.30 5.57 6.01
C GLN A 61 -1.30 4.41 5.87
N GLU A 62 -1.22 3.40 6.74
CA GLU A 62 -2.11 2.24 6.73
C GLU A 62 -3.56 2.66 7.06
N GLU A 63 -3.75 3.57 8.00
CA GLU A 63 -5.06 4.16 8.32
C GLU A 63 -5.63 4.94 7.12
N PHE A 64 -4.84 5.86 6.56
CA PHE A 64 -5.24 6.64 5.39
C PHE A 64 -5.64 5.73 4.21
N CYS A 65 -4.82 4.72 3.90
CA CYS A 65 -5.13 3.78 2.82
C CYS A 65 -6.42 3.00 3.10
N SER A 66 -6.71 2.68 4.36
CA SER A 66 -7.96 2.00 4.76
C SER A 66 -9.19 2.88 4.52
N ILE A 67 -9.10 4.18 4.86
CA ILE A 67 -10.16 5.17 4.63
C ILE A 67 -10.41 5.33 3.13
N ILE A 68 -9.35 5.56 2.35
CA ILE A 68 -9.48 5.72 0.90
C ILE A 68 -10.05 4.45 0.25
N THR A 69 -9.63 3.26 0.70
CA THR A 69 -10.19 2.00 0.18
C THR A 69 -11.69 1.91 0.42
N LEU A 70 -12.17 2.36 1.59
CA LEU A 70 -13.60 2.40 1.88
C LEU A 70 -14.34 3.40 1.00
N LEU A 71 -13.77 4.60 0.81
CA LEU A 71 -14.34 5.64 -0.05
C LEU A 71 -14.39 5.17 -1.51
N LEU A 72 -13.30 4.61 -2.03
CA LEU A 72 -13.24 4.05 -3.37
C LEU A 72 -14.37 3.05 -3.57
N LYS A 73 -14.52 2.05 -2.69
CA LYS A 73 -15.63 1.08 -2.76
C LYS A 73 -17.03 1.71 -2.69
N ALA A 74 -17.18 2.84 -2.00
CA ALA A 74 -18.47 3.53 -1.92
C ALA A 74 -18.82 4.27 -3.23
N PHE A 75 -17.81 4.80 -3.93
CA PHE A 75 -17.99 5.54 -5.18
C PHE A 75 -17.92 4.65 -6.43
N THR A 76 -17.21 3.52 -6.35
CA THR A 76 -17.08 2.54 -7.43
C THR A 76 -18.03 1.37 -7.15
N LYS A 77 -19.16 1.35 -7.86
CA LYS A 77 -20.22 0.33 -7.73
C LYS A 77 -19.78 -1.06 -8.19
#